data_AF-A0A4P7W4S5-F1
#
_entry.id   AF-A0A4P7W4S5-F1
#
_cell.length_a   1.000
_cell.length_b   1.000
_cell.length_c   1.000
_cell.angle_alpha   90.00
_cell.angle_beta   90.00
_cell.angle_gamma   90.00
#
_symmetry.space_group_name_H-M   'P 1'
#
loop_
_entity.id
_entity.type
_entity.pdbx_description
1 polymer ?
#
loop_
_entity_poly.entity_id
_entity_poly.type
_entity_poly.pdbx_seq_one_letter_code
_entity_poly.pdbx_strand_id
1 'polypeptide(L)'
;MGVVETYRQLISENRLHEAIKELDRLIEATPDDDALLFARGKAKWRVGDHAGATGDYAKASLINPESPAVKALENARDIADFFNPDLYNP
;
A
#
# COMPACT_ATOMS: atom_id res chain seq x y z
N MET A 1 -21.37 -5.80 -22.08
CA MET A 1 -21.14 -5.01 -20.85
C MET A 1 -19.88 -5.54 -20.23
N GLY A 2 -18.79 -4.76 -20.23
CA GLY A 2 -17.52 -5.18 -19.64
C GLY A 2 -17.71 -5.42 -18.15
N VAL A 3 -17.15 -6.50 -17.63
CA VAL A 3 -17.13 -6.76 -16.19
C VAL A 3 -16.35 -5.62 -15.55
N VAL A 4 -16.94 -4.91 -14.59
CA VAL A 4 -16.19 -3.95 -13.78
C VAL A 4 -15.29 -4.76 -12.85
N GLU A 5 -13.99 -4.75 -13.13
CA GLU A 5 -13.01 -5.51 -12.39
C GLU A 5 -12.70 -4.80 -11.07
N THR A 6 -12.80 -5.51 -9.95
CA THR A 6 -12.41 -4.94 -8.65
C THR A 6 -10.90 -4.95 -8.48
N TYR A 7 -10.35 -4.04 -7.68
CA TYR A 7 -8.92 -4.07 -7.36
C TYR A 7 -8.47 -5.43 -6.79
N ARG A 8 -9.34 -6.15 -6.08
CA ARG A 8 -9.05 -7.50 -5.56
C ARG A 8 -8.87 -8.52 -6.68
N GLN A 9 -9.74 -8.48 -7.68
CA GLN A 9 -9.62 -9.32 -8.88
C GLN A 9 -8.31 -9.01 -9.61
N LEU A 10 -8.03 -7.73 -9.87
CA LEU A 10 -6.80 -7.30 -10.55
C LEU A 10 -5.54 -7.76 -9.80
N ILE A 11 -5.54 -7.68 -8.46
CA ILE A 11 -4.45 -8.19 -7.61
C ILE A 11 -4.29 -9.72 -7.74
N SER A 12 -5.40 -10.46 -7.83
CA SER A 12 -5.40 -11.92 -7.97
C SER A 12 -4.87 -12.37 -9.34
N GLU A 13 -5.12 -11.57 -10.38
CA GLU A 13 -4.64 -11.77 -11.74
C GLU A 13 -3.22 -11.21 -11.96
N ASN A 14 -2.55 -10.74 -10.90
CA ASN A 14 -1.24 -10.08 -10.94
C ASN A 14 -1.18 -8.81 -11.81
N ARG A 15 -2.34 -8.22 -12.13
CA ARG A 15 -2.49 -6.95 -12.86
C ARG A 15 -2.34 -5.76 -11.91
N LEU A 16 -1.16 -5.64 -11.32
CA LEU A 16 -0.90 -4.76 -10.19
C LEU A 16 -1.00 -3.27 -10.52
N HIS A 17 -0.51 -2.85 -11.69
CA HIS A 17 -0.61 -1.45 -12.10
C HIS A 17 -2.07 -1.00 -12.30
N GLU A 18 -2.90 -1.89 -12.83
CA GLU A 18 -4.33 -1.62 -13.00
C GLU A 18 -5.04 -1.61 -11.64
N ALA A 19 -4.68 -2.52 -10.74
CA ALA A 19 -5.19 -2.52 -9.37
C ALA A 19 -4.84 -1.21 -8.63
N ILE A 20 -3.61 -0.71 -8.77
CA ILE A 20 -3.18 0.57 -8.17
C ILE A 20 -4.04 1.71 -8.70
N LYS A 21 -4.25 1.78 -10.02
CA LYS A 21 -5.07 2.82 -10.65
C LYS A 21 -6.53 2.79 -10.17
N GLU A 22 -7.08 1.60 -9.98
CA GLU A 22 -8.44 1.47 -9.43
C GLU A 22 -8.48 1.86 -7.95
N LEU A 23 -7.47 1.48 -7.17
CA LEU A 23 -7.32 1.89 -5.78
C LEU A 23 -7.17 3.41 -5.64
N ASP A 24 -6.46 4.08 -6.55
CA ASP A 24 -6.35 5.53 -6.55
C ASP A 24 -7.72 6.21 -6.64
N ARG A 25 -8.59 5.73 -7.54
CA ARG A 25 -9.96 6.25 -7.67
C ARG A 25 -10.80 6.00 -6.43
N LEU A 26 -10.67 4.82 -5.83
CA LEU A 26 -11.42 4.48 -4.59
C LEU A 26 -10.95 5.36 -3.43
N ILE A 27 -9.65 5.62 -3.31
CA ILE A 27 -9.06 6.50 -2.29
C ILE A 27 -9.48 7.95 -2.52
N GLU A 28 -9.57 8.42 -3.77
CA GLU A 28 -10.11 9.77 -4.05
C GLU A 28 -11.55 9.95 -3.53
N ALA A 29 -12.37 8.90 -3.60
CA ALA A 29 -13.72 8.90 -3.06
C ALA A 29 -13.77 8.68 -1.53
N THR A 30 -12.81 7.94 -0.98
CA THR A 30 -12.73 7.55 0.44
C THR A 30 -11.28 7.65 0.95
N PRO A 31 -10.79 8.87 1.22
CA PRO A 31 -9.37 9.10 1.49
C PRO A 31 -8.88 8.49 2.81
N ASP A 32 -9.78 8.25 3.76
CA ASP A 32 -9.48 7.77 5.11
C ASP A 32 -9.86 6.29 5.32
N ASP A 33 -9.86 5.48 4.25
CA ASP A 33 -10.05 4.03 4.34
C ASP A 33 -8.69 3.32 4.45
N ASP A 34 -8.39 2.80 5.65
CA ASP A 34 -7.12 2.13 5.94
C ASP A 34 -6.93 0.86 5.09
N ALA A 35 -8.01 0.15 4.75
CA ALA A 35 -7.96 -1.08 3.98
C ALA A 35 -7.61 -0.81 2.50
N LEU A 36 -8.11 0.29 1.93
CA LEU A 36 -7.74 0.72 0.58
C LEU A 36 -6.29 1.19 0.50
N LEU A 37 -5.84 1.99 1.48
CA LEU A 37 -4.45 2.41 1.59
C LEU A 37 -3.52 1.21 1.77
N PHE A 38 -3.86 0.27 2.65
CA PHE A 38 -3.11 -0.97 2.84
C PHE A 38 -3.05 -1.83 1.56
N ALA A 39 -4.17 -1.97 0.86
CA ALA A 39 -4.21 -2.70 -0.41
C ALA A 39 -3.33 -2.04 -1.48
N ARG A 40 -3.33 -0.71 -1.58
CA ARG A 40 -2.48 0.03 -2.52
C ARG A 40 -1.01 -0.10 -2.15
N GLY A 41 -0.69 0.00 -0.86
CA GLY A 41 0.66 -0.23 -0.36
C GLY A 41 1.19 -1.62 -0.71
N LYS A 42 0.37 -2.67 -0.55
CA LYS A 42 0.73 -4.04 -0.96
C LYS A 42 0.95 -4.16 -2.47
N ALA A 43 0.11 -3.52 -3.27
CA ALA A 43 0.26 -3.57 -4.73
C ALA A 43 1.54 -2.83 -5.17
N LYS A 44 1.80 -1.64 -4.62
CA LYS A 44 3.03 -0.85 -4.84
C LYS A 44 4.28 -1.61 -4.44
N TRP A 45 4.25 -2.27 -3.28
CA TRP A 45 5.36 -3.11 -2.82
C TRP A 45 5.69 -4.21 -3.84
N ARG A 46 4.66 -4.89 -4.38
CA ARG A 46 4.85 -5.97 -5.36
C ARG A 46 5.38 -5.48 -6.72
N VAL A 47 5.18 -4.22 -7.07
CA VAL A 47 5.75 -3.62 -8.30
C VAL A 47 7.09 -2.91 -8.05
N GLY A 48 7.64 -2.98 -6.83
CA GLY A 48 8.94 -2.40 -6.47
C GLY A 48 8.88 -0.93 -6.02
N ASP A 49 7.70 -0.32 -5.95
CA ASP A 49 7.53 1.01 -5.37
C ASP A 49 7.46 0.94 -3.83
N HIS A 50 8.59 0.61 -3.22
CA HIS A 50 8.71 0.43 -1.77
C HIS A 50 8.50 1.75 -1.00
N ALA A 51 8.94 2.88 -1.57
CA ALA A 51 8.74 4.19 -0.97
C ALA A 51 7.26 4.57 -0.95
N GLY A 52 6.55 4.42 -2.09
CA GLY A 52 5.12 4.66 -2.17
C GLY A 52 4.32 3.69 -1.29
N ALA A 53 4.74 2.43 -1.20
CA ALA A 53 4.14 1.45 -0.30
C ALA A 53 4.27 1.84 1.17
N THR A 54 5.46 2.25 1.59
CA THR A 54 5.74 2.70 2.97
C THR A 54 4.90 3.92 3.34
N GLY A 55 4.75 4.87 2.42
CA GLY A 55 3.88 6.04 2.60
C GLY A 55 2.41 5.66 2.78
N ASP A 56 1.91 4.68 2.02
CA ASP A 56 0.54 4.19 2.15
C ASP A 56 0.32 3.44 3.48
N TYR A 57 1.28 2.59 3.88
CA TYR A 57 1.21 1.91 5.17
C TYR A 57 1.25 2.89 6.36
N ALA A 58 2.07 3.94 6.26
CA ALA A 58 2.12 4.99 7.28
C ALA A 58 0.82 5.77 7.41
N LYS A 59 0.12 6.05 6.29
CA LYS A 59 -1.20 6.69 6.36
C LYS A 59 -2.25 5.77 6.96
N ALA A 60 -2.28 4.51 6.52
CA ALA A 60 -3.21 3.52 7.05
C ALA A 60 -3.01 3.28 8.57
N SER A 61 -1.76 3.25 9.06
CA SER A 61 -1.49 3.09 10.50
C SER A 61 -1.92 4.29 11.34
N LEU A 62 -1.90 5.51 10.79
CA LEU A 62 -2.41 6.71 11.45
C LEU A 62 -3.93 6.72 11.55
N ILE A 63 -4.62 6.17 10.54
CA ILE A 63 -6.09 6.06 10.53
C ILE A 63 -6.56 4.96 11.48
N ASN A 64 -5.93 3.78 11.40
CA ASN A 64 -6.32 2.62 12.19
C ASN A 64 -5.07 1.92 12.76
N PRO A 65 -4.76 2.13 14.05
CA PRO A 65 -3.64 1.47 14.72
C PRO A 65 -3.78 -0.06 14.86
N GLU A 66 -4.95 -0.65 14.60
CA GLU A 66 -5.15 -2.10 14.55
C GLU A 66 -5.04 -2.67 13.13
N SER A 67 -4.83 -1.81 12.13
CA SER A 67 -4.69 -2.22 10.74
C SER A 67 -3.47 -3.12 10.52
N PRO A 68 -3.55 -4.13 9.62
CA PRO A 68 -2.38 -4.87 9.18
C PRO A 68 -1.25 -4.00 8.60
N ALA A 69 -1.57 -2.76 8.20
CA ALA A 69 -0.61 -1.77 7.72
C ALA A 69 0.47 -1.43 8.76
N VAL A 70 0.18 -1.51 10.06
CA VAL A 70 1.18 -1.24 11.12
C VAL A 70 2.35 -2.21 11.00
N LYS A 71 2.07 -3.51 10.92
CA LYS A 71 3.09 -4.55 10.75
C LYS A 71 3.79 -4.45 9.40
N ALA A 72 3.06 -4.08 8.35
CA ALA A 72 3.66 -3.89 7.03
C ALA A 72 4.60 -2.68 6.99
N LEU A 73 4.28 -1.61 7.72
CA LEU A 73 5.14 -0.45 7.90
C LEU A 73 6.41 -0.82 8.67
N GLU A 74 6.29 -1.53 9.79
CA GLU A 74 7.44 -2.02 10.57
C GLU A 74 8.37 -2.83 9.68
N ASN A 75 7.85 -3.85 8.99
CA ASN A 75 8.65 -4.67 8.07
C ASN A 75 9.31 -3.83 6.95
N ALA A 76 8.60 -2.84 6.41
CA ALA A 76 9.14 -1.97 5.37
C ALA A 76 10.31 -1.12 5.89
N ARG A 77 10.21 -0.63 7.12
CA ARG A 77 11.27 0.12 7.80
C ARG A 77 12.47 -0.76 8.13
N ASP A 78 12.24 -1.93 8.70
CA ASP A 78 13.31 -2.88 9.03
C ASP A 78 14.13 -3.28 7.78
N ILE A 79 13.44 -3.50 6.66
CA ILE A 79 14.10 -3.75 5.37
C ILE A 79 14.91 -2.52 4.94
N ALA A 80 14.34 -1.33 5.00
CA ALA A 80 15.05 -0.11 4.64
C ALA A 80 16.30 0.13 5.52
N ASP A 81 16.19 -0.09 6.82
CA ASP A 81 17.27 0.05 7.79
C ASP A 81 18.39 -0.97 7.56
N PHE A 82 18.05 -2.21 7.21
CA PHE A 82 19.05 -3.23 6.87
C PHE A 82 19.90 -2.83 5.66
N PHE A 83 19.29 -2.21 4.64
CA PHE A 83 19.98 -1.79 3.43
C PHE A 83 20.60 -0.40 3.54
N ASN A 84 20.13 0.45 4.45
CA ASN A 84 20.57 1.83 4.58
C ASN A 84 20.31 2.40 5.99
N PRO A 85 21.15 2.06 6.98
CA PRO A 85 20.91 2.39 8.39
C PRO A 85 20.94 3.90 8.70
N ASP A 86 21.49 4.72 7.79
CA ASP A 86 21.59 6.17 7.94
C ASP A 86 20.28 6.92 7.61
N LEU A 87 19.25 6.25 7.07
CA LEU A 87 17.98 6.91 6.72
C LEU A 87 17.12 7.31 7.94
N TYR A 88 17.33 6.66 9.09
CA TYR A 88 16.53 6.85 10.31
C TYR A 88 17.31 7.46 11.48
N ASN A 89 18.58 7.82 11.28
CA ASN A 89 19.38 8.53 12.27
C ASN A 89 19.68 9.98 11.82
N PRO A 90 18.74 10.92 11.99
CA PRO A 90 18.99 12.36 11.80
C PRO A 90 19.91 12.95 12.87
#